data_AF-A0A6C8LT66-F1
#
_entry.id   AF-A0A6C8LT66-F1
#
_cell.length_a   1.000
_cell.length_b   1.000
_cell.length_c   1.000
_cell.angle_alpha   90.00
_cell.angle_beta   90.00
_cell.angle_gamma   90.00
#
_symmetry.space_group_name_H-M   'P 1'
#
loop_
_entity.id
_entity.type
_entity.pdbx_description
1 polymer ?
#
loop_
_entity_poly.entity_id
_entity_poly.type
_entity_poly.pdbx_seq_one_letter_code
_entity_poly.pdbx_strand_id
1 'polypeptide(L)'
;MSLKGGINLYAYAPNPLSWIDPLGLANRPNNGKYNIFHDYSLDPKYKYSSDGVQFNRANTDFINRMNSNPSFRRDMLGRHPALGDWLKNPNKALSPPDLTWHHHEDVNRLVLVDRIDHADNQGLYHPTGKGGRDMWGGGELGRRGKLDGVTGKPRGRRCG
;
A
#
# COMPACT_ATOMS: atom_id res chain seq x y z
N MET A 1 -6.34 56.05 39.81
CA MET A 1 -7.76 55.64 39.62
C MET A 1 -7.80 54.26 38.94
N SER A 2 -8.60 53.35 39.50
CA SER A 2 -9.09 52.02 39.08
C SER A 2 -9.34 51.75 37.58
N LEU A 3 -9.58 50.53 37.04
CA LEU A 3 -9.51 49.09 37.40
C LEU A 3 -9.88 48.30 36.11
N LYS A 4 -9.34 47.09 35.93
CA LYS A 4 -9.91 45.89 35.26
C LYS A 4 -10.44 45.93 33.80
N GLY A 5 -9.98 44.95 33.02
CA GLY A 5 -10.65 44.41 31.83
C GLY A 5 -9.62 43.92 30.83
N GLY A 6 -9.07 42.71 30.95
CA GLY A 6 -9.79 41.48 30.64
C GLY A 6 -9.41 41.09 29.20
N ILE A 7 -8.64 40.01 29.05
CA ILE A 7 -8.25 39.46 27.75
C ILE A 7 -9.52 39.24 26.93
N ASN A 8 -9.62 39.90 25.77
CA ASN A 8 -10.63 39.54 24.79
C ASN A 8 -9.95 38.84 23.62
N LEU A 9 -9.79 37.52 23.78
CA LEU A 9 -9.19 36.60 22.84
C LEU A 9 -10.19 36.23 21.72
N TYR A 10 -10.93 37.19 21.17
CA TYR A 10 -11.67 36.96 19.92
C TYR A 10 -10.71 37.09 18.73
N ALA A 11 -9.68 36.25 18.72
CA ALA A 11 -9.15 35.80 17.44
C ALA A 11 -10.25 34.94 16.83
N TYR A 12 -10.79 35.36 15.68
CA TYR A 12 -11.56 34.46 14.84
C TYR A 12 -10.72 33.22 14.61
N ALA A 13 -11.19 32.06 15.10
CA ALA A 13 -10.64 30.79 14.67
C ALA A 13 -10.73 30.79 13.13
N PRO A 14 -9.63 30.50 12.40
CA PRO A 14 -9.72 30.23 10.98
C PRO A 14 -10.81 29.18 10.80
N ASN A 15 -11.84 29.52 10.03
CA ASN A 15 -12.98 28.69 9.69
C ASN A 15 -12.58 27.19 9.55
N PRO A 16 -12.97 26.28 10.47
CA PRO A 16 -12.52 24.89 10.47
C PRO A 16 -13.36 24.00 9.54
N LEU A 17 -14.02 24.56 8.53
CA LEU A 17 -14.82 23.78 7.57
C LEU A 17 -14.00 23.14 6.45
N SER A 18 -12.66 23.15 6.54
CA SER A 18 -11.84 22.37 5.61
C SER A 18 -11.76 20.92 6.09
N TRP A 19 -12.25 20.00 5.25
CA TRP A 19 -11.98 18.59 5.43
C TRP A 19 -10.47 18.37 5.35
N ILE A 20 -9.86 17.94 6.46
CA ILE A 20 -8.47 17.49 6.48
C ILE A 20 -8.47 16.13 5.78
N ASP A 21 -7.78 16.02 4.65
CA ASP A 21 -7.52 14.77 3.94
C ASP A 21 -6.32 14.05 4.58
N PRO A 22 -6.52 13.13 5.53
CA PRO A 22 -5.41 12.57 6.28
C PRO A 22 -4.60 11.62 5.38
N LEU A 23 -5.23 11.07 4.33
CA LEU A 23 -4.64 10.10 3.43
C LEU A 23 -3.95 10.77 2.23
N GLY A 24 -4.30 12.02 1.92
CA GLY A 24 -3.81 12.78 0.77
C GLY A 24 -4.37 12.25 -0.56
N LEU A 25 -5.59 11.68 -0.55
CA LEU A 25 -6.24 11.07 -1.72
C LEU A 25 -7.00 12.09 -2.59
N ALA A 26 -7.49 13.19 -2.04
CA ALA A 26 -8.31 14.19 -2.73
C ALA A 26 -7.48 15.28 -3.42
N ASN A 27 -6.28 15.59 -2.91
CA ASN A 27 -5.39 16.61 -3.49
C ASN A 27 -4.40 16.05 -4.52
N ARG A 28 -4.80 15.01 -5.26
CA ARG A 28 -3.97 14.48 -6.34
C ARG A 28 -3.90 15.52 -7.46
N PRO A 29 -2.71 15.85 -8.00
CA PRO A 29 -2.66 16.53 -9.26
C PRO A 29 -3.46 15.70 -10.27
N ASN A 30 -4.37 16.34 -11.01
CA ASN A 30 -5.24 15.71 -12.01
C ASN A 30 -4.42 15.26 -13.24
N ASN A 31 -3.46 14.36 -13.03
CA ASN A 31 -2.50 13.85 -14.01
C ASN A 31 -2.39 12.32 -14.00
N GLY A 32 -3.35 11.63 -13.38
CA GLY A 32 -3.39 10.17 -13.38
C GLY A 32 -2.32 9.52 -12.49
N LYS A 33 -1.99 10.11 -11.34
CA LYS A 33 -1.09 9.49 -10.34
C LYS A 33 -1.82 9.12 -9.05
N TYR A 34 -1.47 7.98 -8.48
CA TYR A 34 -1.95 7.50 -7.19
C TYR A 34 -0.83 7.50 -6.14
N ASN A 35 -1.20 7.45 -4.86
CA ASN A 35 -0.23 7.48 -3.75
C ASN A 35 0.39 6.10 -3.55
N ILE A 36 1.72 6.03 -3.72
CA ILE A 36 2.52 4.86 -3.39
C ILE A 36 3.20 5.10 -2.04
N PHE A 37 2.75 4.38 -1.01
CA PHE A 37 3.33 4.47 0.32
C PHE A 37 4.68 3.75 0.41
N HIS A 38 4.84 2.67 -0.34
CA HIS A 38 6.07 1.90 -0.38
C HIS A 38 6.23 1.21 -1.74
N ASP A 39 7.43 1.24 -2.29
CA ASP A 39 7.78 0.62 -3.57
C ASP A 39 8.79 -0.49 -3.32
N TYR A 40 8.54 -1.67 -3.86
CA TYR A 40 9.35 -2.86 -3.67
C TYR A 40 9.66 -3.54 -5.01
N SER A 41 10.95 -3.62 -5.34
CA SER A 41 11.45 -4.39 -6.48
C SER A 41 11.59 -5.87 -6.09
N LEU A 42 10.77 -6.71 -6.70
CA LEU A 42 10.76 -8.15 -6.48
C LEU A 42 11.94 -8.80 -7.23
N ASP A 43 12.74 -9.60 -6.52
CA ASP A 43 13.74 -10.44 -7.18
C ASP A 43 13.05 -11.34 -8.24
N PRO A 44 13.49 -11.31 -9.51
CA PRO A 44 12.86 -12.02 -10.63
C PRO A 44 12.62 -13.52 -10.37
N LYS A 45 13.41 -14.17 -9.51
CA LYS A 45 13.20 -15.60 -9.16
C LYS A 45 11.89 -15.87 -8.43
N TYR A 46 11.21 -14.83 -7.94
CA TYR A 46 9.91 -14.92 -7.28
C TYR A 46 8.76 -14.44 -8.16
N LYS A 47 9.02 -14.03 -9.40
CA LYS A 47 8.04 -13.46 -10.34
C LYS A 47 6.78 -14.33 -10.48
N TYR A 48 6.93 -15.65 -10.53
CA TYR A 48 5.83 -16.61 -10.67
C TYR A 48 5.37 -17.24 -9.35
N SER A 49 6.01 -16.87 -8.23
CA SER A 49 5.59 -17.35 -6.91
C SER A 49 4.22 -16.80 -6.52
N SER A 50 3.57 -17.40 -5.52
CA SER A 50 2.27 -16.94 -5.01
C SER A 50 2.26 -15.51 -4.50
N ASP A 51 1.08 -14.90 -4.47
CA ASP A 51 0.89 -13.57 -3.87
C ASP A 51 1.45 -13.55 -2.45
N GLY A 52 1.16 -14.58 -1.65
CA GLY A 52 1.69 -14.68 -0.29
C GLY A 52 3.22 -14.73 -0.20
N VAL A 53 3.90 -15.39 -1.14
CA VAL A 53 5.38 -15.43 -1.17
C VAL A 53 5.95 -14.06 -1.55
N GLN A 54 5.32 -13.37 -2.49
CA GLN A 54 5.74 -12.03 -2.92
C GLN A 54 5.46 -10.98 -1.86
N PHE A 55 4.25 -10.97 -1.29
CA PHE A 55 3.84 -10.06 -0.23
C PHE A 55 4.67 -10.26 1.03
N ASN A 56 5.09 -11.49 1.35
CA ASN A 56 5.96 -11.73 2.51
C ASN A 56 7.29 -10.97 2.41
N ARG A 57 7.85 -10.91 1.20
CA ARG A 57 9.09 -10.18 0.94
C ARG A 57 8.87 -8.68 1.00
N ALA A 58 7.85 -8.20 0.29
CA ALA A 58 7.50 -6.79 0.26
C ALA A 58 7.14 -6.25 1.66
N ASN A 59 6.37 -7.02 2.45
CA ASN A 59 6.08 -6.69 3.84
C ASN A 59 7.31 -6.73 4.75
N THR A 60 8.25 -7.64 4.51
CA THR A 60 9.51 -7.66 5.27
C THR A 60 10.30 -6.38 5.02
N ASP A 61 10.41 -5.94 3.76
CA ASP A 61 11.07 -4.69 3.41
C ASP A 61 10.33 -3.45 3.97
N PHE A 62 9.01 -3.41 3.81
CA PHE A 62 8.17 -2.36 4.37
C PHE A 62 8.33 -2.23 5.88
N ILE A 63 8.31 -3.34 6.63
CA ILE A 63 8.53 -3.35 8.09
C ILE A 63 9.94 -2.86 8.42
N ASN A 64 10.97 -3.29 7.67
CA ASN A 64 12.34 -2.82 7.87
C ASN A 64 12.46 -1.30 7.68
N ARG A 65 11.77 -0.73 6.69
CA ARG A 65 11.68 0.73 6.50
C ARG A 65 10.92 1.41 7.65
N MET A 66 9.81 0.84 8.10
CA MET A 66 9.07 1.33 9.28
C MET A 66 9.94 1.32 10.55
N ASN A 67 10.87 0.38 10.68
CA ASN A 67 11.75 0.29 11.85
C ASN A 67 12.97 1.23 11.76
N SER A 68 13.51 1.42 10.56
CA SER A 68 14.71 2.26 10.34
C SER A 68 14.41 3.74 10.09
N ASN A 69 13.17 4.11 9.74
CA ASN A 69 12.78 5.48 9.46
C ASN A 69 11.60 5.93 10.37
N PRO A 70 11.89 6.60 11.50
CA PRO A 70 10.85 7.04 12.45
C PRO A 70 9.85 8.04 11.86
N SER A 71 10.26 8.89 10.92
CA SER A 71 9.37 9.85 10.27
C SER A 71 8.37 9.14 9.35
N PHE A 72 8.86 8.19 8.56
CA PHE A 72 8.01 7.32 7.73
C PHE A 72 7.05 6.49 8.59
N ARG A 73 7.54 5.92 9.69
CA ARG A 73 6.71 5.19 10.66
C ARG A 73 5.56 6.03 11.19
N ARG A 74 5.87 7.26 11.62
CA ARG A 74 4.88 8.19 12.19
C ARG A 74 3.83 8.59 11.17
N ASP A 75 4.24 8.88 9.93
CA ASP A 75 3.32 9.17 8.83
C ASP A 75 2.38 7.98 8.56
N MET A 76 2.94 6.79 8.33
CA MET A 76 2.13 5.58 8.06
C MET A 76 1.16 5.23 9.19
N LEU A 77 1.59 5.32 10.45
CA LEU A 77 0.72 5.07 11.61
C LEU A 77 -0.33 6.17 11.80
N GLY A 78 -0.02 7.41 11.42
CA GLY A 78 -0.98 8.51 11.45
C GLY A 78 -2.09 8.35 10.40
N ARG A 79 -1.75 7.86 9.21
CA ARG A 79 -2.70 7.62 8.11
C ARG A 79 -3.47 6.32 8.28
N HIS A 80 -2.81 5.26 8.73
CA HIS A 80 -3.37 3.91 8.87
C HIS A 80 -3.10 3.37 10.29
N PRO A 81 -3.88 3.79 11.30
CA PRO A 81 -3.65 3.42 12.70
C PRO A 81 -3.68 1.92 12.96
N ALA A 82 -4.46 1.15 12.18
CA ALA A 82 -4.54 -0.32 12.28
C ALA A 82 -3.18 -1.01 12.04
N LEU A 83 -2.23 -0.35 11.36
CA LEU A 83 -0.87 -0.85 11.23
C LEU A 83 -0.17 -1.03 12.59
N GLY A 84 -0.53 -0.23 13.60
CA GLY A 84 0.07 -0.30 14.93
C GLY A 84 -0.10 -1.68 15.58
N ASP A 85 -1.32 -2.24 15.50
CA ASP A 85 -1.61 -3.58 16.00
C ASP A 85 -1.06 -4.67 15.08
N TRP A 86 -1.16 -4.47 13.76
CA TRP A 86 -0.63 -5.42 12.79
C TRP A 86 0.89 -5.63 12.95
N LEU A 87 1.65 -4.58 13.26
CA LEU A 87 3.10 -4.66 13.47
C LEU A 87 3.51 -5.53 14.67
N LYS A 88 2.62 -5.80 15.63
CA LYS A 88 2.90 -6.66 16.78
C LYS A 88 3.00 -8.13 16.39
N ASN A 89 2.19 -8.57 15.42
CA ASN A 89 2.19 -9.95 14.92
C ASN A 89 1.76 -9.99 13.43
N PRO A 90 2.63 -9.57 12.49
CA PRO A 90 2.23 -9.38 11.11
C PRO A 90 2.10 -10.71 10.38
N ASN A 91 0.92 -11.01 9.83
CA ASN A 91 0.80 -12.02 8.77
C ASN A 91 1.33 -11.44 7.45
N LYS A 92 2.65 -11.57 7.25
CA LYS A 92 3.35 -10.99 6.09
C LYS A 92 2.92 -11.61 4.76
N ALA A 93 2.22 -12.74 4.73
CA ALA A 93 1.71 -13.32 3.48
C ALA A 93 0.47 -12.59 2.94
N LEU A 94 -0.11 -11.64 3.70
CA LEU A 94 -1.25 -10.84 3.29
C LEU A 94 -0.88 -9.36 3.20
N SER A 95 -1.68 -8.59 2.47
CA SER A 95 -1.59 -7.13 2.55
C SER A 95 -1.85 -6.64 3.99
N PRO A 96 -1.17 -5.56 4.44
CA PRO A 96 -1.48 -4.91 5.71
C PRO A 96 -2.93 -4.40 5.77
N PRO A 97 -3.48 -4.11 6.97
CA PRO A 97 -4.79 -3.46 7.10
C PRO A 97 -4.81 -2.11 6.37
N ASP A 98 -5.98 -1.74 5.84
CA ASP A 98 -6.28 -0.51 5.09
C ASP A 98 -5.49 -0.32 3.78
N LEU A 99 -4.44 -1.11 3.56
CA LEU A 99 -3.55 -1.04 2.41
C LEU A 99 -3.66 -2.30 1.56
N THR A 100 -3.20 -2.22 0.32
CA THR A 100 -3.07 -3.39 -0.55
C THR A 100 -1.77 -3.35 -1.33
N TRP A 101 -1.13 -4.52 -1.48
CA TRP A 101 -0.06 -4.68 -2.46
C TRP A 101 -0.66 -4.74 -3.85
N HIS A 102 -0.33 -3.74 -4.66
CA HIS A 102 -0.68 -3.69 -6.07
C HIS A 102 0.49 -4.22 -6.91
N HIS A 103 0.21 -5.22 -7.73
CA HIS A 103 1.11 -5.67 -8.80
C HIS A 103 1.10 -4.64 -9.91
N HIS A 104 2.14 -3.80 -9.95
CA HIS A 104 2.28 -2.74 -10.94
C HIS A 104 2.41 -3.32 -12.36
N GLU A 105 2.07 -2.55 -13.39
CA GLU A 105 2.21 -2.99 -14.78
C GLU A 105 3.68 -3.21 -15.18
N ASP A 106 4.59 -2.35 -14.70
CA ASP A 106 6.05 -2.62 -14.67
C ASP A 106 6.36 -3.98 -14.03
N VAL A 107 7.13 -4.79 -14.76
CA VAL A 107 7.45 -6.16 -14.33
C VAL A 107 8.27 -6.17 -13.05
N ASN A 108 7.91 -7.08 -12.13
CA ASN A 108 8.56 -7.29 -10.83
C ASN A 108 8.43 -6.12 -9.85
N ARG A 109 7.48 -5.20 -10.03
CA ARG A 109 7.31 -4.04 -9.15
C ARG A 109 6.04 -4.16 -8.32
N LEU A 110 6.18 -4.22 -7.01
CA LEU A 110 5.07 -4.19 -6.07
C LEU A 110 5.02 -2.82 -5.41
N VAL A 111 3.83 -2.22 -5.39
CA VAL A 111 3.61 -0.94 -4.72
C VAL A 111 2.52 -1.09 -3.66
N LEU A 112 2.76 -0.55 -2.47
CA LEU A 112 1.81 -0.54 -1.36
C LEU A 112 0.98 0.74 -1.47
N VAL A 113 -0.33 0.58 -1.60
CA VAL A 113 -1.27 1.66 -1.92
C VAL A 113 -2.51 1.56 -1.01
N ASP A 114 -3.31 2.61 -0.96
CA ASP A 114 -4.57 2.58 -0.21
C ASP A 114 -5.55 1.58 -0.86
N ARG A 115 -6.20 0.76 -0.03
CA ARG A 115 -7.06 -0.32 -0.52
C ARG A 115 -8.35 0.18 -1.15
N ILE A 116 -9.01 1.16 -0.52
CA ILE A 116 -10.29 1.68 -0.99
C ILE A 116 -10.04 2.46 -2.27
N ASP A 117 -8.99 3.27 -2.27
CA ASP A 117 -8.61 4.01 -3.45
C ASP A 117 -8.25 3.13 -4.65
N HIS A 118 -7.48 2.06 -4.41
CA HIS A 118 -7.18 1.07 -5.44
C HIS A 118 -8.44 0.40 -5.97
N ALA A 119 -9.41 0.11 -5.09
CA ALA A 119 -10.69 -0.48 -5.46
C ALA A 119 -11.53 0.46 -6.34
N ASP A 120 -11.67 1.73 -5.95
CA ASP A 120 -12.54 2.70 -6.59
C ASP A 120 -11.98 3.25 -7.90
N ASN A 121 -10.65 3.21 -8.09
CA ASN A 121 -9.97 3.84 -9.23
C ASN A 121 -9.25 2.84 -10.14
N GLN A 122 -9.89 1.73 -10.51
CA GLN A 122 -9.25 0.66 -11.29
C GLN A 122 -8.51 1.14 -12.55
N GLY A 123 -9.10 2.04 -13.35
CA GLY A 123 -8.47 2.54 -14.57
C GLY A 123 -7.22 3.38 -14.36
N LEU A 124 -7.07 3.99 -13.17
CA LEU A 124 -5.88 4.74 -12.76
C LEU A 124 -4.71 3.79 -12.47
N TYR A 125 -5.01 2.69 -11.79
CA TYR A 125 -4.04 1.70 -11.35
C TYR A 125 -3.70 0.67 -12.44
N HIS A 126 -4.60 0.46 -13.38
CA HIS A 126 -4.47 -0.48 -14.50
C HIS A 126 -4.74 0.23 -15.84
N PRO A 127 -3.89 1.19 -16.26
CA PRO A 127 -4.14 1.99 -17.46
C PRO A 127 -4.17 1.15 -18.75
N THR A 128 -3.55 -0.03 -18.78
CA THR A 128 -3.64 -0.96 -19.93
C THR A 128 -4.89 -1.85 -19.88
N GLY A 129 -5.69 -1.75 -18.81
CA GLY A 129 -6.82 -2.63 -18.52
C GLY A 129 -6.40 -4.04 -18.09
N LYS A 130 -5.12 -4.30 -17.83
CA LYS A 130 -4.61 -5.60 -17.36
C LYS A 130 -4.01 -5.49 -15.97
N GLY A 131 -4.21 -6.53 -15.16
CA GLY A 131 -3.52 -6.65 -13.88
C GLY A 131 -2.04 -6.96 -14.08
N GLY A 132 -1.16 -6.35 -13.29
CA GLY A 132 0.28 -6.62 -13.35
C GLY A 132 0.61 -8.10 -13.26
N ARG A 133 -0.17 -8.89 -12.49
CA ARG A 133 0.01 -10.35 -12.45
C ARG A 133 -0.11 -11.04 -13.79
N ASP A 134 -1.09 -10.66 -14.60
CA ASP A 134 -1.28 -11.22 -15.93
C ASP A 134 -0.17 -10.74 -16.85
N MET A 135 0.20 -9.46 -16.76
CA MET A 135 1.30 -8.88 -17.55
C MET A 135 2.65 -9.52 -17.25
N TRP A 136 2.90 -9.90 -16.00
CA TRP A 136 4.13 -10.61 -15.61
C TRP A 136 4.11 -12.07 -16.09
N GLY A 137 2.96 -12.61 -16.51
CA GLY A 137 2.81 -13.99 -16.95
C GLY A 137 2.59 -14.98 -15.80
N GLY A 138 2.36 -14.51 -14.57
CA GLY A 138 1.95 -15.38 -13.46
C GLY A 138 0.45 -15.65 -13.47
N GLY A 139 -0.34 -14.60 -13.73
CA GLY A 139 -1.80 -14.62 -13.70
C GLY A 139 -2.39 -15.35 -12.50
N GLU A 140 -3.61 -15.84 -12.65
CA GLU A 140 -4.36 -16.49 -11.56
C GLU A 140 -3.71 -17.78 -11.02
N LEU A 141 -2.96 -18.51 -11.85
CA LEU A 141 -2.22 -19.69 -11.40
C LEU A 141 -1.05 -19.29 -10.49
N GLY A 142 -0.31 -18.25 -10.89
CA GLY A 142 0.77 -17.66 -10.11
C GLY A 142 0.24 -17.19 -8.77
N ARG A 143 -0.82 -16.37 -8.75
CA ARG A 143 -1.46 -15.86 -7.52
C ARG A 143 -1.72 -16.95 -6.50
N ARG A 144 -2.31 -18.07 -6.93
CA ARG A 144 -2.67 -19.23 -6.10
C ARG A 144 -1.52 -20.19 -5.80
N GLY A 145 -0.29 -19.89 -6.22
CA GLY A 145 0.87 -20.74 -6.01
C GLY A 145 0.84 -22.06 -6.77
N LYS A 146 0.10 -22.10 -7.90
CA LYS A 146 0.02 -23.25 -8.79
C LYS A 146 1.12 -23.28 -9.83
N LEU A 147 1.99 -22.26 -9.87
CA LEU A 147 3.18 -22.24 -10.71
C LEU A 147 4.44 -22.52 -9.86
N ASP A 148 5.43 -23.14 -10.50
CA ASP A 148 6.79 -23.12 -10.01
C ASP A 148 7.30 -21.67 -9.98
N GLY A 149 7.92 -21.27 -8.88
CA GLY A 149 8.22 -19.85 -8.62
C GLY A 149 9.27 -19.27 -9.55
N VAL A 150 10.19 -20.13 -10.02
CA VAL A 150 11.35 -19.76 -10.85
C VAL A 150 11.01 -19.90 -12.33
N THR A 151 10.44 -21.03 -12.72
CA THR A 151 10.21 -21.38 -14.13
C THR A 151 8.85 -20.94 -14.67
N GLY A 152 7.89 -20.63 -13.79
CA GLY A 152 6.52 -20.28 -14.19
C GLY A 152 5.71 -21.45 -14.75
N LYS A 153 6.26 -22.67 -14.77
CA LYS A 153 5.53 -23.86 -15.23
C LYS A 153 4.48 -24.28 -14.19
N PRO A 154 3.31 -24.80 -14.59
CA PRO A 154 2.36 -25.37 -13.64
C PRO A 154 3.03 -26.43 -12.77
N ARG A 155 2.82 -26.35 -11.46
CA ARG A 155 3.19 -27.43 -10.55
C ARG A 155 2.30 -28.61 -10.93
N GLY A 156 2.91 -29.70 -11.38
CA GLY A 156 2.17 -30.95 -11.66
C GLY A 156 1.29 -31.28 -10.46
N ARG A 157 0.05 -31.72 -10.71
CA ARG A 157 -0.79 -32.26 -9.64
C ARG A 157 0.04 -33.31 -8.92
N ARG A 158 0.23 -33.16 -7.60
CA ARG A 158 0.58 -34.33 -6.80
C ARG A 158 -0.64 -35.24 -6.89
N CYS A 159 -0.55 -36.29 -7.70
CA CYS A 159 -1.41 -37.45 -7.54
C CYS A 159 -1.06 -38.01 -6.17
N GLY A 160 -1.97 -37.86 -5.22
CA GLY A 160 -1.93 -38.43 -3.88
C GLY A 160 -3.33 -38.91 -3.57
#